data_AF-A0A7W7RII5-F1
#
_entry.id   AF-A0A7W7RII5-F1
#
_cell.length_a   1.000
_cell.length_b   1.000
_cell.length_c   1.000
_cell.angle_alpha   90.00
_cell.angle_beta   90.00
_cell.angle_gamma   90.00
#
_symmetry.space_group_name_H-M   'P 1'
#
loop_
_entity.id
_entity.type
_entity.pdbx_description
1 polymer ?
#
loop_
_entity_poly.entity_id
_entity_poly.type
_entity_poly.pdbx_seq_one_letter_code
_entity_poly.pdbx_strand_id
1 'polypeptide(L)'
;MSSVGIVLVSHSDRLATGLRDLIRELIGDKAPVAVAGGTDDGGMGTSYDLVVSAIGAADQGAGVVVLPDIGSSVLTMRTVEEDHPRDDVVLVDAPFVEGAVSAAVIAASGADLATVVAAGEEARRTAKF
;
A
#
# COMPACT_ATOMS: atom_id res chain seq x y z
N MET A 1 4.03 16.47 11.20
CA MET A 1 3.16 15.43 11.78
C MET A 1 3.36 14.19 10.94
N SER A 2 3.53 13.02 11.53
CA SER A 2 3.60 11.75 10.79
C SER A 2 2.20 11.40 10.25
N SER A 3 2.14 10.78 9.08
CA SER A 3 0.92 10.27 8.46
C SER A 3 1.09 8.79 8.15
N VAL A 4 -0.02 8.07 8.06
CA VAL A 4 -0.03 6.64 7.74
C VAL A 4 0.62 6.43 6.36
N GLY A 5 1.59 5.52 6.29
CA GLY A 5 2.26 5.19 5.05
C GLY A 5 1.47 4.23 4.18
N ILE A 6 1.63 4.35 2.86
CA ILE A 6 0.99 3.49 1.87
C ILE A 6 2.06 2.66 1.18
N VAL A 7 1.88 1.34 1.13
CA VAL A 7 2.74 0.43 0.35
C VAL A 7 1.90 -0.24 -0.73
N LEU A 8 2.34 -0.09 -1.98
CA LEU A 8 1.70 -0.70 -3.15
C LEU A 8 2.49 -1.95 -3.55
N VAL A 9 1.91 -3.13 -3.40
CA VAL A 9 2.54 -4.40 -3.77
C VAL A 9 1.92 -4.91 -5.06
N SER A 10 2.71 -5.06 -6.12
CA SER A 10 2.21 -5.51 -7.40
C SER A 10 3.13 -6.50 -8.10
N HIS A 11 2.55 -7.33 -8.95
CA HIS A 11 3.30 -8.14 -9.91
C HIS A 11 4.11 -7.31 -10.89
N SER A 12 3.71 -6.06 -11.13
CA SER A 12 4.31 -5.18 -12.10
C SER A 12 4.84 -3.91 -11.43
N ASP A 13 6.15 -3.69 -11.48
CA ASP A 13 6.75 -2.39 -11.10
C ASP A 13 6.06 -1.23 -11.81
N ARG A 14 5.84 -1.35 -13.12
CA ARG A 14 5.18 -0.31 -13.92
C ARG A 14 3.78 0.06 -13.41
N LEU A 15 3.03 -0.90 -12.87
CA LEU A 15 1.67 -0.69 -12.37
C LEU A 15 1.72 -0.01 -10.99
N ALA A 16 2.55 -0.52 -10.08
CA ALA A 16 2.72 0.07 -8.75
C ALA A 16 3.29 1.50 -8.83
N THR A 17 4.32 1.69 -9.66
CA THR A 17 4.95 3.00 -9.90
C THR A 17 3.96 3.97 -10.56
N GLY A 18 3.22 3.54 -11.58
CA GLY A 18 2.19 4.40 -12.20
C GLY A 18 1.07 4.80 -11.23
N LEU A 19 0.65 3.89 -10.35
CA LEU A 19 -0.33 4.20 -9.32
C LEU A 19 0.23 5.15 -8.25
N ARG A 20 1.48 4.96 -7.81
CA ARG A 20 2.16 5.91 -6.90
C ARG A 20 2.20 7.30 -7.52
N ASP A 21 2.54 7.41 -8.80
CA ASP A 21 2.63 8.71 -9.47
C ASP A 21 1.25 9.38 -9.56
N LEU A 22 0.18 8.62 -9.87
CA LEU A 22 -1.20 9.11 -9.77
C LEU A 22 -1.55 9.61 -8.36
N ILE A 23 -1.22 8.83 -7.33
CA ILE A 23 -1.49 9.22 -5.94
C ILE A 23 -0.74 10.51 -5.59
N ARG A 24 0.52 10.65 -6.01
CA ARG A 24 1.32 11.86 -5.78
C ARG A 24 0.71 13.11 -6.42
N GLU A 25 0.13 13.00 -7.61
CA GLU A 25 -0.62 14.12 -8.23
C GLU A 25 -1.83 14.55 -7.37
N LEU A 26 -2.47 13.61 -6.66
CA LEU A 26 -3.64 13.89 -5.83
C LEU A 26 -3.28 14.48 -4.46
N ILE A 27 -2.24 13.97 -3.81
CA ILE A 27 -1.95 14.31 -2.40
C ILE A 27 -0.64 15.09 -2.18
N GLY A 28 0.20 15.22 -3.20
CA GLY A 28 1.58 15.72 -3.06
C GLY A 28 2.41 14.82 -2.12
N ASP A 29 3.18 15.44 -1.23
CA ASP A 29 4.04 14.73 -0.26
C ASP A 29 3.41 14.61 1.15
N LYS A 30 2.08 14.73 1.25
CA LYS A 30 1.37 14.72 2.55
C LYS A 30 1.34 13.35 3.23
N ALA A 31 1.53 12.27 2.49
CA ALA A 31 1.68 10.92 3.02
C ALA A 31 2.76 10.15 2.25
N PRO A 32 3.56 9.31 2.92
CA PRO A 32 4.57 8.51 2.24
C PRO A 32 3.91 7.39 1.44
N VAL A 33 4.36 7.21 0.19
CA VAL A 33 3.89 6.16 -0.71
C VAL A 33 5.08 5.42 -1.28
N ALA A 34 5.24 4.16 -0.89
CA ALA A 34 6.29 3.27 -1.36
C ALA A 34 5.72 2.18 -2.27
N VAL A 35 6.58 1.58 -3.09
CA VAL A 35 6.21 0.55 -4.07
C VAL A 35 7.08 -0.68 -3.89
N ALA A 36 6.46 -1.85 -3.97
CA ALA A 36 7.09 -3.16 -4.08
C ALA A 36 6.50 -3.86 -5.31
N GLY A 37 7.06 -3.55 -6.48
CA GLY A 37 6.55 -4.05 -7.75
C GLY A 37 7.55 -4.95 -8.46
N GLY A 38 7.09 -6.13 -8.90
CA GLY A 38 7.95 -7.07 -9.61
C GLY A 38 8.84 -7.92 -8.70
N THR A 39 9.79 -8.59 -9.34
CA THR A 39 10.86 -9.39 -8.72
C THR A 39 12.14 -8.59 -8.56
N ASP A 40 13.13 -9.13 -7.84
CA ASP A 40 14.41 -8.45 -7.57
C ASP A 40 15.24 -8.16 -8.84
N ASP A 41 15.00 -8.92 -9.91
CA ASP A 41 15.59 -8.72 -11.24
C ASP A 41 14.75 -7.82 -12.16
N GLY A 42 13.67 -7.23 -11.65
CA GLY A 42 12.78 -6.31 -12.37
C GLY A 42 11.74 -6.99 -13.27
N GLY A 43 11.59 -8.31 -13.17
CA GLY A 43 10.58 -9.09 -13.87
C GLY A 43 9.17 -8.95 -13.28
N MET A 44 8.21 -9.64 -13.91
CA MET A 44 6.86 -9.76 -13.38
C MET A 44 6.83 -10.79 -12.24
N GLY A 45 6.26 -10.41 -11.09
CA GLY A 45 6.15 -11.27 -9.91
C GLY A 45 6.17 -10.45 -8.63
N THR A 46 6.34 -11.11 -7.49
CA THR A 46 6.40 -10.41 -6.20
C THR A 46 7.67 -10.82 -5.46
N SER A 47 8.40 -9.84 -4.94
CA SER A 47 9.56 -10.06 -4.08
C SER A 47 9.21 -9.79 -2.61
N TYR A 48 9.64 -10.72 -1.74
CA TYR A 48 9.57 -10.56 -0.29
C TYR A 48 10.43 -9.37 0.18
N ASP A 49 11.66 -9.28 -0.30
CA ASP A 49 12.63 -8.25 0.12
C ASP A 49 12.17 -6.85 -0.29
N LEU A 50 11.58 -6.70 -1.49
CA LEU A 50 11.00 -5.43 -1.92
C LEU A 50 9.84 -5.01 -1.02
N VAL A 51 8.99 -5.93 -0.57
CA VAL A 51 7.88 -5.63 0.34
C VAL A 51 8.39 -5.16 1.69
N VAL A 52 9.34 -5.88 2.30
CA VAL A 52 9.95 -5.49 3.59
C VAL A 52 10.61 -4.11 3.49
N SER A 53 11.36 -3.87 2.43
CA SER A 53 11.99 -2.57 2.16
C SER A 53 10.96 -1.44 1.99
N ALA A 54 9.89 -1.68 1.24
CA ALA A 54 8.85 -0.68 1.01
C ALA A 54 8.07 -0.33 2.30
N ILE A 55 7.80 -1.31 3.18
CA ILE A 55 7.21 -1.07 4.50
C ILE A 55 8.13 -0.17 5.32
N GLY A 56 9.42 -0.48 5.40
CA GLY A 56 10.39 0.34 6.12
C GLY A 56 10.52 1.77 5.57
N ALA A 57 10.40 1.94 4.25
CA ALA A 57 10.46 3.26 3.61
C ALA A 57 9.19 4.10 3.79
N ALA A 58 8.02 3.46 3.92
CA ALA A 58 6.74 4.14 4.14
C ALA A 58 6.49 4.46 5.62
N ASP A 59 7.12 3.73 6.54
CA ASP A 59 6.90 3.87 7.97
C ASP A 59 7.53 5.17 8.53
N GLN A 60 6.65 6.08 8.96
CA GLN A 60 7.02 7.31 9.67
C GLN A 60 6.51 7.34 11.12
N GLY A 61 6.15 6.18 11.67
CA GLY A 61 5.69 6.02 13.06
C GLY A 61 4.19 6.28 13.29
N ALA A 62 3.39 6.41 12.23
CA ALA A 62 1.92 6.47 12.30
C ALA A 62 1.23 5.19 11.80
N GLY A 63 2.01 4.14 11.53
CA GLY A 63 1.55 2.90 10.92
C GLY A 63 1.60 2.90 9.38
N VAL A 64 1.38 1.74 8.79
CA VAL A 64 1.47 1.49 7.35
C VAL A 64 0.28 0.64 6.91
N VAL A 65 -0.34 1.02 5.80
CA VAL A 65 -1.28 0.16 5.07
C VAL A 65 -0.63 -0.42 3.83
N VAL A 66 -0.85 -1.70 3.60
CA VAL A 66 -0.30 -2.43 2.45
C VAL A 66 -1.45 -2.86 1.54
N LEU A 67 -1.36 -2.49 0.27
CA LEU A 67 -2.32 -2.88 -0.76
C LEU A 67 -1.64 -3.76 -1.81
N PRO A 68 -1.90 -5.08 -1.78
CA PRO A 68 -1.50 -6.01 -2.83
C PRO A 68 -2.48 -5.99 -4.01
N ASP A 69 -2.02 -6.40 -5.19
CA ASP A 69 -2.86 -6.49 -6.38
C ASP A 69 -3.67 -7.79 -6.49
N ILE A 70 -3.02 -8.93 -6.66
CA ILE A 70 -3.64 -10.22 -6.95
C ILE A 70 -2.90 -11.36 -6.23
N GLY A 71 -3.64 -12.36 -5.76
CA GLY A 71 -3.16 -13.69 -5.39
C GLY A 71 -1.80 -13.75 -4.68
N SER A 72 -0.72 -14.00 -5.44
CA SER A 72 0.63 -14.16 -4.90
C SER A 72 1.16 -12.94 -4.16
N SER A 73 0.78 -11.70 -4.52
CA SER A 73 1.23 -10.53 -3.77
C SER A 73 0.60 -10.46 -2.37
N VAL A 74 -0.65 -10.95 -2.25
CA VAL A 74 -1.32 -11.16 -0.96
C VAL A 74 -0.57 -12.23 -0.16
N LEU A 75 -0.24 -13.36 -0.77
CA LEU A 75 0.46 -14.45 -0.09
C LEU A 75 1.86 -14.02 0.39
N THR A 76 2.62 -13.30 -0.44
CA THR A 76 3.91 -12.74 -0.02
C THR A 76 3.74 -11.80 1.16
N MET A 77 2.72 -10.93 1.15
CA MET A 77 2.45 -10.05 2.29
C MET A 77 2.07 -10.84 3.55
N ARG A 78 1.28 -11.91 3.43
CA ARG A 78 0.98 -12.80 4.58
C ARG A 78 2.22 -13.44 5.17
N THR A 79 3.16 -13.90 4.33
CA THR A 79 4.46 -14.41 4.81
C THR A 79 5.24 -13.32 5.56
N VAL A 80 5.26 -12.09 5.05
CA VAL A 80 5.89 -10.95 5.76
C VAL A 80 5.21 -10.68 7.11
N GLU A 81 3.87 -10.73 7.20
CA GLU A 81 3.14 -10.58 8.47
C GLU A 81 3.51 -11.68 9.48
N GLU A 82 3.66 -12.93 9.02
CA GLU A 82 4.04 -14.08 9.85
C GLU A 82 5.47 -13.96 10.39
N ASP A 83 6.43 -13.56 9.54
CA ASP A 83 7.85 -13.45 9.89
C ASP A 83 8.17 -12.17 10.68
N HIS A 84 7.38 -11.10 10.47
CA HIS A 84 7.56 -9.78 11.08
C HIS A 84 6.24 -9.23 11.66
N PRO A 85 5.71 -9.84 12.75
CA PRO A 85 4.43 -9.45 13.31
C PRO A 85 4.47 -8.01 13.84
N ARG A 86 3.57 -7.18 13.32
CA ARG A 86 3.44 -5.76 13.64
C ARG A 86 1.97 -5.35 13.64
N ASP A 87 1.48 -4.86 14.77
CA ASP A 87 0.08 -4.40 14.91
C ASP A 87 -0.19 -3.09 14.14
N ASP A 88 0.87 -2.40 13.72
CA ASP A 88 0.84 -1.11 13.02
C ASP A 88 1.10 -1.22 11.51
N VAL A 89 1.21 -2.44 10.97
CA VAL A 89 1.27 -2.72 9.53
C VAL A 89 0.07 -3.55 9.15
N VAL A 90 -0.84 -2.98 8.36
CA VAL A 90 -2.14 -3.60 8.06
C VAL A 90 -2.26 -3.92 6.59
N LEU A 91 -2.43 -5.20 6.27
CA LEU A 91 -2.85 -5.64 4.95
C LEU A 91 -4.32 -5.28 4.69
N VAL A 92 -4.56 -4.44 3.69
CA VAL A 92 -5.90 -3.92 3.35
C VAL A 92 -6.49 -4.75 2.22
N ASP A 93 -7.65 -5.36 2.48
CA ASP A 93 -8.42 -6.10 1.48
C ASP A 93 -9.27 -5.13 0.65
N ALA A 94 -8.73 -4.64 -0.47
CA ALA A 94 -9.39 -3.68 -1.35
C ALA A 94 -8.95 -3.84 -2.81
N PRO A 95 -9.72 -3.31 -3.79
CA PRO A 95 -9.26 -3.22 -5.17
C PRO A 95 -8.00 -2.37 -5.22
N PHE A 96 -6.95 -2.88 -5.87
CA PHE A 96 -5.61 -2.30 -5.82
C PHE A 96 -5.56 -0.78 -6.09
N VAL A 97 -6.20 -0.31 -7.16
CA VAL A 97 -6.15 1.09 -7.57
C VAL A 97 -7.06 1.96 -6.70
N GLU A 98 -8.36 1.64 -6.67
CA GLU A 98 -9.36 2.46 -5.99
C GLU A 98 -9.14 2.50 -4.47
N GLY A 99 -8.77 1.36 -3.87
CA GLY A 99 -8.44 1.26 -2.46
C GLY A 99 -7.20 2.08 -2.09
N ALA A 100 -6.15 2.03 -2.92
CA ALA A 100 -4.91 2.76 -2.64
C ALA A 100 -5.12 4.27 -2.73
N VAL A 101 -5.87 4.74 -3.73
CA VAL A 101 -6.23 6.15 -3.86
C VAL A 101 -7.06 6.61 -2.66
N SER A 102 -8.07 5.83 -2.26
CA SER A 102 -8.90 6.15 -1.09
C SER A 102 -8.09 6.23 0.20
N ALA A 103 -7.27 5.21 0.47
CA ALA A 103 -6.39 5.16 1.64
C ALA A 103 -5.40 6.33 1.66
N ALA A 104 -4.74 6.63 0.54
CA ALA A 104 -3.77 7.71 0.45
C ALA A 104 -4.39 9.09 0.68
N VAL A 105 -5.58 9.37 0.13
CA VAL A 105 -6.28 10.64 0.34
C VAL A 105 -6.64 10.84 1.83
N ILE A 106 -7.08 9.78 2.51
CA ILE A 106 -7.42 9.83 3.93
C ILE A 106 -6.18 9.89 4.81
N ALA A 107 -5.10 9.21 4.45
CA ALA A 107 -3.81 9.34 5.14
C ALA A 107 -3.27 10.78 5.04
N ALA A 108 -3.40 11.41 3.87
CA ALA A 108 -2.99 12.78 3.62
C ALA A 108 -3.79 13.83 4.41
N SER A 109 -4.98 13.49 4.93
CA SER A 109 -5.71 14.37 5.85
C SER A 109 -5.24 14.24 7.32
N GLY A 110 -4.28 13.34 7.60
CA GLY A 110 -3.77 13.08 8.94
C GLY A 110 -4.69 12.18 9.78
N ALA A 111 -5.54 11.37 9.14
CA ALA A 111 -6.38 10.39 9.83
C ALA A 111 -5.53 9.26 10.44
N ASP A 112 -6.09 8.59 11.46
CA ASP A 112 -5.43 7.45 12.10
C ASP A 112 -5.45 6.19 11.22
N LEU A 113 -4.62 5.21 11.58
CA LEU A 113 -4.45 3.95 10.85
C LEU A 113 -5.78 3.23 10.60
N ALA A 114 -6.63 3.13 11.62
CA ALA A 114 -7.92 2.44 11.51
C ALA A 114 -8.85 3.13 10.49
N THR A 115 -8.88 4.45 10.48
CA THR A 115 -9.67 5.24 9.52
C THR A 115 -9.13 5.09 8.10
N VAL A 116 -7.81 5.04 7.93
CA VAL A 116 -7.17 4.82 6.62
C VAL A 116 -7.47 3.41 6.07
N VAL A 117 -7.40 2.38 6.92
CA VAL A 117 -7.77 1.01 6.56
C VAL A 117 -9.22 0.96 6.08
N ALA A 118 -10.16 1.51 6.87
CA ALA A 118 -11.57 1.53 6.53
C ALA A 118 -11.85 2.24 5.19
N ALA A 119 -11.14 3.34 4.92
CA ALA A 119 -11.26 4.07 3.66
C ALA A 119 -10.81 3.25 2.46
N GLY A 120 -9.70 2.51 2.57
CA GLY A 120 -9.26 1.59 1.52
C GLY A 120 -10.27 0.48 1.28
N GLU A 121 -10.76 -0.15 2.34
CA GLU A 121 -11.72 -1.25 2.29
C GLU A 121 -13.08 -0.90 1.69
N GLU A 122 -13.58 0.32 1.93
CA GLU A 122 -14.87 0.78 1.41
C GLU A 122 -14.86 0.90 -0.13
N ALA A 123 -13.68 1.06 -0.74
CA ALA A 123 -13.54 1.09 -2.20
C ALA A 123 -14.08 -0.18 -2.89
N ARG A 124 -14.19 -1.31 -2.18
CA ARG A 124 -14.83 -2.55 -2.68
C ARG A 124 -16.29 -2.35 -3.09
N ARG A 125 -16.98 -1.39 -2.49
CA ARG A 125 -18.42 -1.17 -2.67
C ARG A 125 -18.73 0.06 -3.52
N THR A 126 -17.71 0.80 -3.93
CA THR A 126 -17.89 2.01 -4.72
C THR A 126 -18.24 1.68 -6.15
N ALA A 127 -19.49 1.94 -6.52
CA ALA A 127 -19.90 1.92 -7.92
C ALA A 127 -19.26 3.11 -8.65
N LYS A 128 -18.79 2.89 -9.89
CA LYS A 128 -18.31 3.99 -10.75
C LYS A 128 -19.46 4.81 -11.34
N PHE A 129 -20.69 4.27 -11.38
CA PHE A 129 -21.91 4.87 -11.93
C PHE A 129 -23.14 4.41 -11.15
#